data_AF-A0A8W8LQA5-F1
#
_entry.id   AF-A0A8W8LQA5-F1
#
_cell.length_a   1.000
_cell.length_b   1.000
_cell.length_c   1.000
_cell.angle_alpha   90.00
_cell.angle_beta   90.00
_cell.angle_gamma   90.00
#
_symmetry.space_group_name_H-M   'P 1'
#
loop_
_entity.id
_entity.type
_entity.pdbx_description
1 polymer ?
#
loop_
_entity_poly.entity_id
_entity_poly.type
_entity_poly.pdbx_seq_one_letter_code
_entity_poly.pdbx_strand_id
1 'polypeptide(L)' 'VDDNKKLGEWAGLCKIDKEGKARKVVGCSCVVVKDYGKESQALDVLNDYFRSKK' A
#
# COMPACT_ATOMS: atom_id res chain seq x y z
N VAL A 1 0.57 -4.05 8.89
CA VAL A 1 -0.88 -3.77 8.82
C VAL A 1 -1.58 -4.98 9.36
N ASP A 2 -2.52 -4.77 10.29
CA ASP A 2 -3.03 -5.85 11.14
C ASP A 2 -4.31 -6.48 10.58
N ASP A 3 -4.97 -5.81 9.62
CA ASP A 3 -6.20 -6.28 8.96
C ASP A 3 -6.01 -6.38 7.44
N ASN A 4 -6.44 -7.50 6.87
CA ASN A 4 -6.29 -7.81 5.45
C ASN A 4 -7.21 -6.97 4.56
N LYS A 5 -8.38 -6.54 5.07
CA LYS A 5 -9.30 -5.67 4.33
C LYS A 5 -8.75 -4.26 4.23
N LYS A 6 -8.19 -3.72 5.32
CA LYS A 6 -7.48 -2.42 5.29
C LYS A 6 -6.33 -2.42 4.30
N LEU A 7 -5.51 -3.48 4.28
CA LEU A 7 -4.43 -3.60 3.31
C LEU A 7 -4.95 -3.66 1.86
N GLY A 8 -6.01 -4.43 1.63
CA GLY A 8 -6.66 -4.50 0.32
C GLY A 8 -7.22 -3.17 -0.17
N GLU A 9 -7.85 -2.40 0.72
CA GLU A 9 -8.33 -1.05 0.42
C GLU A 9 -7.18 -0.11 0.02
N TRP A 10 -6.09 -0.09 0.79
CA TRP A 10 -4.90 0.73 0.49
C TRP A 10 -4.20 0.31 -0.80
N ALA A 11 -4.23 -0.98 -1.12
CA ALA A 11 -3.71 -1.51 -2.38
C ALA A 11 -4.64 -1.20 -3.58
N GLY A 12 -5.79 -0.56 -3.36
CA GLY A 12 -6.76 -0.23 -4.41
C GLY A 12 -7.66 -1.41 -4.81
N LEU A 13 -7.65 -2.51 -4.05
CA LEU A 13 -8.52 -3.67 -4.29
C LEU A 13 -9.94 -3.42 -3.74
N CYS A 14 -10.55 -2.31 -4.16
CA CYS A 14 -11.90 -1.93 -3.77
C CYS A 14 -12.61 -1.19 -4.92
N LYS A 15 -13.92 -0.99 -4.77
CA LYS A 15 -14.71 -0.13 -5.65
C LYS A 15 -15.12 1.11 -4.89
N ILE A 16 -14.80 2.28 -5.42
CA ILE A 16 -15.14 3.57 -4.80
C ILE A 16 -16.55 3.96 -5.27
N ASP A 17 -17.43 4.30 -4.33
CA ASP A 17 -18.75 4.84 -4.64
C ASP A 17 -18.70 6.36 -4.95
N LYS A 18 -19.83 6.96 -5.35
CA LYS A 18 -19.89 8.38 -5.72
C LYS A 18 -19.57 9.33 -4.56
N GLU A 19 -19.66 8.85 -3.32
CA GLU A 19 -19.33 9.60 -2.10
C GLU A 19 -17.87 9.41 -1.67
N GLY A 20 -17.08 8.66 -2.45
CA GLY A 20 -15.66 8.42 -2.16
C GLY A 20 -15.41 7.30 -1.15
N LYS A 21 -16.43 6.52 -0.75
CA LYS A 21 -16.28 5.43 0.21
C LYS A 21 -15.93 4.12 -0.49
N ALA A 22 -15.00 3.37 0.10
CA ALA A 22 -14.63 2.05 -0.40
C ALA A 22 -15.74 1.02 -0.11
N ARG A 23 -16.17 0.33 -1.17
CA ARG A 23 -17.13 -0.77 -1.15
C ARG A 23 -16.54 -1.99 -1.83
N LYS A 24 -17.06 -3.18 -1.49
CA LYS A 24 -16.62 -4.46 -2.08
C LYS A 24 -15.09 -4.65 -2.01
N VAL A 25 -14.51 -4.36 -0.84
CA VAL A 25 -13.06 -4.49 -0.59
C VAL A 25 -12.66 -5.96 -0.59
N VAL A 26 -11.66 -6.30 -1.40
CA VAL A 26 -11.04 -7.62 -1.42
C VAL A 26 -9.85 -7.60 -0.47
N GLY A 27 -9.79 -8.58 0.44
CA GLY A 27 -8.67 -8.69 1.37
C GLY A 27 -7.36 -8.99 0.65
N CYS A 28 -6.27 -8.39 1.12
CA CYS A 28 -4.93 -8.63 0.64
C CYS A 28 -4.06 -9.18 1.79
N SER A 29 -3.27 -10.21 1.51
CA SER A 29 -2.32 -10.78 2.48
C SER A 29 -0.93 -10.17 2.35
N CYS A 30 -0.48 -9.87 1.12
CA CYS A 30 0.81 -9.26 0.87
C CYS A 30 0.79 -8.45 -0.44
N VAL A 31 1.58 -7.39 -0.47
CA VAL A 31 1.81 -6.55 -1.65
C VAL A 31 3.30 -6.36 -1.84
N VAL A 32 3.73 -6.22 -3.08
CA VAL A 32 5.12 -5.94 -3.44
C VAL A 32 5.17 -4.78 -4.42
N VAL A 33 6.08 -3.83 -4.18
CA VAL A 33 6.30 -2.72 -5.10
C VAL A 33 7.37 -3.15 -6.10
N LYS A 34 7.01 -3.17 -7.39
CA LYS A 34 7.95 -3.50 -8.49
C LYS A 34 8.60 -2.27 -9.08
N ASP A 35 7.85 -1.18 -9.14
CA ASP A 35 8.28 0.11 -9.68
C ASP A 35 7.66 1.22 -8.85
N TYR A 36 8.51 2.14 -8.39
CA TYR A 36 8.10 3.31 -7.62
C TYR A 36 7.72 4.49 -8.52
N GLY A 37 8.06 4.43 -9.82
CA GLY A 37 7.74 5.41 -10.84
C GLY A 37 8.52 6.73 -10.76
N LYS A 38 8.84 7.20 -9.55
CA LYS A 38 9.67 8.39 -9.32
C LYS A 38 10.57 8.20 -8.11
N GLU A 39 11.80 8.67 -8.23
CA GLU A 39 12.69 8.83 -7.08
C GLU A 39 12.18 10.01 -6.24
N SER A 40 12.00 9.77 -4.94
CA SER A 40 11.49 10.76 -4.00
C SER A 40 12.18 10.59 -2.66
N GLN A 41 12.31 11.67 -1.89
CA GLN A 41 12.94 11.62 -0.56
C GLN A 41 12.27 10.61 0.37
N ALA A 42 10.97 10.34 0.21
CA ALA A 42 10.26 9.33 0.98
C ALA A 42 10.77 7.91 0.68
N LEU A 43 11.15 7.64 -0.57
CA LEU A 43 11.73 6.36 -0.97
C LEU A 43 13.11 6.16 -0.32
N ASP A 44 13.93 7.21 -0.26
CA ASP A 44 15.25 7.17 0.36
C ASP A 44 15.17 6.82 1.85
N VAL A 45 14.27 7.49 2.58
CA VAL A 45 14.03 7.21 4.00
C VAL A 45 13.60 5.76 4.23
N LEU A 46 12.72 5.23 3.39
CA LEU A 46 12.28 3.83 3.48
C LEU A 46 13.44 2.86 3.19
N ASN A 47 14.22 3.12 2.14
CA ASN A 47 15.36 2.30 1.78
C ASN A 47 16.43 2.30 2.87
N ASP A 48 16.73 3.45 3.47
CA ASP A 48 17.68 3.56 4.58
C ASP A 48 17.20 2.81 5.83
N TYR A 49 15.91 2.90 6.14
CA TYR A 49 15.32 2.11 7.22
C TYR A 49 15.47 0.60 6.96
N PHE A 50 15.19 0.12 5.75
CA PHE A 50 15.36 -1.30 5.41
C PHE A 50 16.83 -1.74 5.42
N ARG A 51 17.76 -0.86 5.04
CA ARG A 51 19.21 -1.13 5.09
C ARG A 51 19.75 -1.19 6.51
N SER A 52 19.28 -0.31 7.40
CA SER A 52 19.75 -0.22 8.78
C SER A 52 19.25 -1.36 9.67
N LYS A 53 18.09 -1.96 9.34
CA LYS A 53 17.53 -3.11 10.05
C LYS A 53 18.04 -4.47 9.57
N LYS A 54 19.23 -4.50 8.96
CA LYS A 54 19.89 -5.72 8.52
C LYS A 54 20.55 -6.45 9.68
#